data_AF-A0A8S3Z3T5-F1
#
_entry.id   AF-A0A8S3Z3T5-F1
#
_cell.length_a   1.000
_cell.length_b   1.000
_cell.length_c   1.000
_cell.angle_alpha   90.00
_cell.angle_beta   90.00
_cell.angle_gamma   90.00
#
_symmetry.space_group_name_H-M   'P 1'
#
loop_
_entity.id
_entity.type
_entity.pdbx_description
1 polymer ?
#
loop_
_entity_poly.entity_id
_entity_poly.type
_entity_poly.pdbx_seq_one_letter_code
_entity_poly.pdbx_strand_id
1 'polypeptide(L)'
;GHDYVPGYVESIPDRFIHTINVAIGLTYMTSPVIGVILYKRGHYTQEGGLNILKLALSLAAVYAAAYIIRGLGRAINADYRAFVTALVNARSGNATSHNKRELLQYDFDFWAAPVDFVWNEGMAKKDKKRSQPVTSTRRAQTVDRSSVSAKYLVTLP
;
A
#
# COMPACT_ATOMS: atom_id res chain seq x y z
N GLY A 1 -12.93 -3.90 -8.24
CA GLY A 1 -12.21 -2.63 -8.43
C GLY A 1 -12.09 -2.39 -9.91
N HIS A 2 -11.60 -1.22 -10.32
CA HIS A 2 -11.11 -1.04 -11.69
C HIS A 2 -9.79 -1.82 -11.84
N ASP A 3 -9.83 -2.89 -12.63
CA ASP A 3 -8.65 -3.70 -12.93
C ASP A 3 -7.80 -3.01 -14.00
N TYR A 4 -6.49 -2.93 -13.76
CA TYR A 4 -5.55 -2.38 -14.73
C TYR A 4 -5.47 -3.29 -15.96
N VAL A 5 -5.93 -2.80 -17.11
CA VAL A 5 -5.80 -3.48 -18.40
C VAL A 5 -4.59 -2.91 -19.12
N PRO A 6 -3.51 -3.70 -19.34
CA PRO A 6 -2.35 -3.20 -20.05
C PRO A 6 -2.70 -2.86 -21.50
N GLY A 7 -2.31 -1.68 -21.95
CA GLY A 7 -2.49 -1.24 -23.32
C GLY A 7 -1.58 -1.98 -24.31
N TYR A 8 -1.90 -1.92 -25.61
CA TYR A 8 -1.06 -2.51 -26.67
C TYR A 8 0.41 -2.06 -26.60
N VAL A 9 0.64 -0.79 -26.26
CA VAL A 9 1.98 -0.20 -26.11
C VAL A 9 2.74 -0.72 -24.89
N GLU A 10 2.04 -1.23 -23.88
CA GLU A 10 2.63 -1.82 -22.67
C GLU A 10 2.96 -3.31 -22.88
N SER A 11 2.21 -4.00 -23.76
CA SER A 11 2.41 -5.42 -24.06
C SER A 11 3.71 -5.73 -24.83
N ILE A 12 4.24 -4.75 -25.57
CA ILE A 12 5.47 -4.88 -26.35
C ILE A 12 6.70 -5.02 -25.44
N PRO A 13 7.01 -4.07 -24.53
CA PRO A 13 8.16 -4.21 -23.63
C PRO A 13 8.02 -5.41 -22.69
N ASP A 14 6.80 -5.81 -22.34
CA ASP A 14 6.51 -7.04 -21.59
C ASP A 14 7.08 -8.30 -22.27
N ARG A 15 6.80 -8.47 -23.57
CA ARG A 15 7.35 -9.60 -24.33
C ARG A 15 8.86 -9.55 -24.46
N PHE A 16 9.44 -8.36 -24.66
CA PHE A 16 10.89 -8.20 -24.77
C PHE A 16 11.59 -8.61 -23.46
N ILE A 17 11.11 -8.10 -22.32
CA ILE A 17 11.69 -8.43 -21.01
C ILE A 17 11.57 -9.93 -20.74
N HIS A 18 10.41 -10.53 -21.00
CA HIS A 18 10.21 -11.96 -20.84
C HIS A 18 11.17 -12.78 -21.72
N THR A 19 11.29 -12.42 -23.00
CA THR A 19 12.18 -13.11 -23.94
C THR A 19 13.64 -13.01 -23.50
N ILE A 20 14.09 -11.85 -23.04
CA ILE A 20 15.46 -11.64 -22.55
C ILE A 20 15.72 -12.49 -21.30
N ASN A 21 14.77 -12.55 -20.36
CA ASN A 21 14.91 -13.37 -19.16
C ASN A 21 15.01 -14.87 -19.48
N VAL A 22 14.17 -15.34 -20.42
CA VAL A 22 14.25 -16.72 -20.92
C VAL A 22 15.59 -16.96 -21.61
N ALA A 23 16.06 -16.02 -22.44
CA ALA A 23 17.35 -16.12 -23.11
C ALA A 23 18.52 -16.15 -22.12
N ILE A 24 18.50 -15.34 -21.06
CA ILE A 24 19.51 -15.36 -19.99
C ILE A 24 19.49 -16.72 -19.29
N GLY A 25 18.31 -17.23 -18.92
CA GLY A 25 18.16 -18.56 -18.30
C GLY A 25 18.69 -19.68 -19.20
N LEU A 26 18.37 -19.64 -20.50
CA LEU A 26 18.88 -20.61 -21.48
C LEU A 26 20.39 -20.49 -21.66
N THR A 27 20.92 -19.27 -21.70
CA THR A 27 22.37 -19.01 -21.80
C THR A 27 23.10 -19.52 -20.57
N TYR A 28 22.49 -19.42 -19.38
CA TYR A 28 23.04 -19.98 -18.15
C TYR A 28 23.06 -21.51 -18.19
N MET A 29 21.98 -22.15 -18.64
CA MET A 29 21.91 -23.61 -18.82
C MET A 29 22.90 -24.13 -19.88
N THR A 30 23.12 -23.37 -20.95
CA THR A 30 24.03 -23.73 -22.06
C THR A 30 25.44 -23.15 -21.92
N SER A 31 25.71 -22.45 -20.82
CA SER A 31 27.00 -21.83 -20.48
C SER A 31 28.22 -22.73 -20.71
N PRO A 32 28.23 -24.02 -20.30
CA PRO A 32 29.39 -24.88 -20.56
C PRO A 32 29.69 -25.07 -22.05
N VAL A 33 28.67 -25.14 -22.91
CA VAL A 33 28.83 -25.27 -24.37
C VAL A 33 29.29 -23.96 -24.97
N ILE A 34 28.68 -22.83 -24.58
CA ILE A 34 29.09 -21.49 -25.00
C ILE A 34 30.56 -21.24 -24.62
N GLY A 35 30.97 -21.59 -23.40
CA GLY A 35 32.33 -21.38 -22.91
C GLY A 35 33.38 -22.09 -23.76
N VAL A 36 33.13 -23.35 -24.13
CA VAL A 36 34.03 -24.12 -25.01
C VAL A 36 34.10 -23.49 -26.41
N ILE A 37 32.98 -23.03 -26.96
CA ILE A 37 32.95 -22.36 -28.27
C ILE A 37 33.74 -21.04 -28.22
N LEU A 38 33.54 -20.25 -27.16
CA LEU A 38 34.20 -18.95 -26.96
C LEU A 38 35.71 -19.12 -26.82
N TYR A 39 36.14 -20.15 -26.09
CA TYR A 39 37.54 -20.52 -25.93
C TYR A 39 38.17 -20.95 -27.26
N LYS A 40 37.54 -21.86 -28.01
CA LYS A 40 38.05 -22.32 -29.32
C LYS A 40 38.11 -21.22 -30.38
N ARG A 41 37.21 -20.23 -30.32
CA ARG A 41 37.18 -19.09 -31.26
C ARG A 41 38.13 -17.96 -30.91
N GLY A 42 38.84 -18.01 -29.77
CA GLY A 42 39.82 -16.98 -29.43
C GLY A 42 39.21 -15.61 -29.11
N HIS A 43 37.92 -15.54 -28.76
CA HIS A 43 37.26 -14.29 -28.36
C HIS A 43 37.76 -13.73 -27.00
N TYR A 44 38.68 -14.43 -26.34
CA TYR A 44 39.44 -13.94 -25.18
C TYR A 44 40.64 -13.06 -25.55
N THR A 45 40.87 -12.78 -26.83
CA THR A 45 41.81 -11.73 -27.27
C THR A 45 41.26 -10.34 -26.96
N GLN A 46 42.14 -9.33 -26.80
CA GLN A 46 41.74 -7.95 -26.46
C GLN A 46 40.65 -7.40 -27.38
N GLU A 47 40.76 -7.66 -28.70
CA GLU A 47 39.78 -7.20 -29.68
C GLU A 47 38.44 -7.96 -29.60
N GLY A 48 38.49 -9.28 -29.36
CA GLY A 48 37.30 -10.12 -29.21
C GLY A 48 36.48 -9.76 -27.96
N GLY A 49 37.17 -9.51 -26.84
CA GLY A 49 36.55 -9.11 -25.58
C GLY A 49 35.87 -7.75 -25.69
N LEU A 50 36.48 -6.78 -26.38
CA LEU A 50 35.88 -5.47 -26.63
C LEU A 50 34.60 -5.58 -27.48
N ASN A 51 34.57 -6.47 -28.46
CA ASN A 51 33.38 -6.69 -29.28
C ASN A 51 32.24 -7.35 -28.48
N ILE A 52 32.55 -8.31 -27.60
CA ILE A 52 31.57 -8.89 -26.67
C ILE A 52 31.05 -7.83 -25.71
N LEU A 53 31.91 -6.97 -25.18
CA LEU A 53 31.49 -5.89 -24.28
C LEU A 53 30.58 -4.89 -24.98
N LYS A 54 30.91 -4.48 -26.22
CA LYS A 54 30.04 -3.60 -27.04
C LYS A 54 28.67 -4.23 -27.28
N LEU A 55 28.62 -5.53 -27.56
CA LEU A 55 27.36 -6.27 -27.72
C LEU A 55 26.57 -6.36 -26.41
N ALA A 56 27.24 -6.67 -25.30
CA ALA A 56 26.60 -6.71 -23.99
C ALA A 56 26.04 -5.35 -23.59
N LEU A 57 26.80 -4.28 -23.84
CA LEU A 57 26.39 -2.90 -23.56
C LEU A 57 25.22 -2.48 -24.45
N SER A 58 25.22 -2.83 -25.74
CA SER A 58 24.10 -2.51 -26.63
C SER A 58 22.83 -3.26 -26.21
N LEU A 59 22.95 -4.54 -25.83
CA LEU A 59 21.83 -5.32 -25.33
C LEU A 59 21.30 -4.75 -24.00
N ALA A 60 22.21 -4.36 -23.09
CA ALA A 60 21.86 -3.70 -21.83
C ALA A 60 21.16 -2.35 -22.06
N ALA A 61 21.60 -1.57 -23.04
CA ALA A 61 20.98 -0.30 -23.40
C ALA A 61 19.55 -0.50 -23.94
N VAL A 62 19.34 -1.50 -24.82
CA VAL A 62 18.00 -1.85 -25.31
C VAL A 62 17.11 -2.35 -24.18
N TYR A 63 17.64 -3.18 -23.28
CA TYR A 63 16.92 -3.65 -22.10
C TYR A 63 16.50 -2.50 -21.19
N ALA A 64 17.41 -1.58 -20.89
CA ALA A 64 17.12 -0.37 -20.12
C ALA A 64 16.05 0.49 -20.80
N ALA A 65 16.14 0.70 -22.12
CA ALA A 65 15.13 1.42 -22.88
C ALA A 65 13.76 0.76 -22.78
N ALA A 66 13.67 -0.58 -22.84
CA ALA A 66 12.40 -1.30 -22.66
C ALA A 66 11.79 -1.06 -21.27
N TYR A 67 12.58 -1.00 -20.20
CA TYR A 67 12.10 -0.64 -18.86
C TYR A 67 11.64 0.82 -18.77
N ILE A 68 12.36 1.74 -19.41
CA ILE A 68 11.97 3.15 -19.45
C ILE A 68 10.63 3.30 -20.18
N ILE A 69 10.47 2.63 -21.33
CA ILE A 69 9.21 2.63 -22.10
C ILE A 69 8.08 2.02 -21.26
N ARG A 70 8.35 0.95 -20.51
CA ARG A 70 7.37 0.37 -19.58
C ARG A 70 6.97 1.36 -18.48
N GLY A 71 7.93 2.08 -17.91
CA GLY A 71 7.69 3.13 -16.92
C GLY A 71 6.91 4.31 -17.49
N LEU A 72 7.21 4.72 -18.72
CA LEU A 72 6.50 5.75 -19.45
C LEU A 72 5.08 5.31 -19.82
N GLY A 73 4.85 4.05 -20.20
CA GLY A 73 3.51 3.49 -20.45
C GLY A 73 2.60 3.67 -19.23
N ARG A 74 3.12 3.32 -18.05
CA ARG A 74 2.43 3.57 -16.78
C ARG A 74 2.19 5.06 -16.52
N ALA A 75 3.16 5.93 -16.82
CA ALA A 75 3.03 7.37 -16.62
C ALA A 75 2.04 8.05 -17.59
N ILE A 76 1.88 7.50 -18.80
CA ILE A 76 0.98 8.02 -19.84
C ILE A 76 -0.48 7.58 -19.58
N ASN A 77 -0.68 6.44 -18.92
CA ASN A 77 -2.02 5.95 -18.62
C ASN A 77 -2.77 6.93 -17.68
N ALA A 78 -3.85 7.51 -18.17
CA ALA A 78 -4.62 8.54 -17.47
C ALA A 78 -5.24 8.01 -16.17
N ASP A 79 -5.66 6.75 -16.16
CA ASP A 79 -6.23 6.08 -14.98
C ASP A 79 -5.19 5.89 -13.89
N TYR A 80 -3.94 5.57 -14.27
CA TYR A 80 -2.83 5.45 -13.32
C TYR A 80 -2.49 6.81 -12.69
N ARG A 81 -2.50 7.90 -13.48
CA ARG A 81 -2.28 9.25 -12.95
C ARG A 81 -3.39 9.68 -11.99
N ALA A 82 -4.65 9.38 -12.31
CA ALA A 82 -5.79 9.65 -11.45
C ALA A 82 -5.67 8.89 -10.11
N PHE A 83 -5.34 7.60 -10.18
CA PHE A 83 -5.08 6.77 -9.00
C PHE A 83 -3.92 7.31 -8.14
N VAL A 84 -2.77 7.60 -8.73
CA VAL A 84 -1.60 8.12 -8.00
C VAL A 84 -1.92 9.45 -7.33
N THR A 85 -2.67 10.32 -8.01
CA THR A 85 -3.10 11.61 -7.45
C THR A 85 -4.03 11.39 -6.26
N ALA A 86 -5.02 10.50 -6.38
CA ALA A 86 -5.90 10.12 -5.28
C ALA A 86 -5.13 9.53 -4.09
N LEU A 87 -4.12 8.69 -4.36
CA LEU A 87 -3.27 8.05 -3.34
C LEU A 87 -2.41 9.06 -2.58
N VAL A 88 -1.77 9.98 -3.31
CA VAL A 88 -0.98 11.07 -2.71
C VAL A 88 -1.87 11.98 -1.86
N ASN A 89 -3.07 12.31 -2.34
CA ASN A 89 -4.03 13.13 -1.62
C ASN A 89 -4.55 12.43 -0.35
N ALA A 90 -4.81 11.12 -0.41
CA ALA A 90 -5.24 10.34 0.75
C ALA A 90 -4.12 10.17 1.79
N ARG A 91 -2.84 10.20 1.38
CA ARG A 91 -1.68 10.10 2.29
C ARG A 91 -1.29 11.43 2.95
N SER A 92 -1.57 12.56 2.30
CA SER A 92 -1.09 13.90 2.71
C SER A 92 -1.86 14.53 3.89
N GLY A 93 -2.50 13.74 4.75
CA GLY A 93 -3.18 14.23 5.96
C GLY A 93 -4.49 15.01 5.73
N ASN A 94 -4.76 15.49 4.51
CA ASN A 94 -6.01 16.13 4.09
C ASN A 94 -7.03 15.11 3.52
N ALA A 95 -7.08 13.93 4.12
CA ALA A 95 -7.86 12.82 3.62
C ALA A 95 -9.36 12.99 3.96
N THR A 96 -10.08 13.75 3.14
CA THR A 96 -11.56 13.82 3.18
C THR A 96 -12.15 12.44 2.91
N SER A 97 -13.27 12.10 3.56
CA SER A 97 -14.00 10.82 3.36
C SER A 97 -14.33 10.54 1.89
N HIS A 98 -14.53 11.59 1.09
CA HIS A 98 -14.73 11.55 -0.35
C HIS A 98 -13.52 10.98 -1.10
N ASN A 99 -12.31 11.50 -0.84
CA ASN A 99 -11.08 11.09 -1.52
C ASN A 99 -10.71 9.64 -1.18
N LYS A 100 -11.01 9.19 0.04
CA LYS A 100 -10.85 7.78 0.44
C LYS A 100 -11.81 6.87 -0.31
N ARG A 101 -13.05 7.32 -0.54
CA ARG A 101 -14.05 6.57 -1.31
C ARG A 101 -13.71 6.48 -2.80
N GLU A 102 -13.02 7.48 -3.34
CA GLU A 102 -12.45 7.42 -4.69
C GLU A 102 -11.29 6.42 -4.76
N LEU A 103 -10.41 6.40 -3.75
CA LEU A 103 -9.31 5.43 -3.68
C LEU A 103 -9.82 3.97 -3.65
N LEU A 104 -10.87 3.71 -2.87
CA LEU A 104 -11.50 2.39 -2.71
C LEU A 104 -12.13 1.83 -4.01
N GLN A 105 -12.28 2.63 -5.05
CA GLN A 105 -12.77 2.16 -6.36
C GLN A 105 -11.68 1.46 -7.18
N TYR A 106 -10.41 1.73 -6.85
CA TYR A 106 -9.25 1.08 -7.46
C TYR A 106 -8.86 -0.17 -6.67
N ASP A 107 -8.35 -1.17 -7.38
CA ASP A 107 -7.76 -2.35 -6.75
C ASP A 107 -6.32 -2.03 -6.35
N PHE A 108 -6.03 -2.00 -5.04
CA PHE A 108 -4.69 -1.70 -4.52
C PHE A 108 -4.35 -2.62 -3.36
N ASP A 109 -3.07 -2.98 -3.24
CA ASP A 109 -2.61 -3.82 -2.15
C ASP A 109 -2.70 -3.11 -0.79
N PHE A 110 -3.08 -3.85 0.24
CA PHE A 110 -3.22 -3.34 1.61
C PHE A 110 -1.95 -2.67 2.17
N TRP A 111 -0.75 -3.04 1.69
CA TRP A 111 0.50 -2.41 2.11
C TRP A 111 0.64 -0.96 1.62
N ALA A 112 -0.01 -0.62 0.51
CA ALA A 112 0.02 0.71 -0.09
C ALA A 112 -1.12 1.61 0.42
N ALA A 113 -2.05 1.05 1.21
CA ALA A 113 -3.18 1.79 1.77
C ALA A 113 -2.70 2.95 2.66
N PRO A 114 -3.36 4.13 2.61
CA PRO A 114 -3.07 5.20 3.53
C PRO A 114 -3.40 4.76 4.96
N VAL A 115 -2.47 5.01 5.90
CA VAL A 115 -2.67 4.66 7.31
C VAL A 115 -3.72 5.61 7.90
N ASP A 116 -4.90 5.07 8.19
CA ASP A 116 -6.03 5.84 8.73
C ASP A 116 -5.84 6.28 10.19
N PHE A 117 -4.92 5.64 10.90
CA PHE A 117 -4.74 5.82 12.34
C PHE A 117 -3.32 6.31 12.65
N VAL A 118 -3.23 7.57 13.06
CA VAL A 118 -2.01 8.13 13.63
C VAL A 118 -2.26 8.34 15.13
N TRP A 119 -1.60 7.54 15.96
CA TRP A 119 -1.64 7.72 17.41
C TRP A 119 -0.90 9.01 17.79
N ASN A 120 -1.64 10.03 18.18
CA ASN A 120 -1.05 11.25 18.72
C ASN A 120 -1.12 11.19 20.25
N GLU A 121 0.03 10.98 20.90
CA GLU A 121 0.18 10.88 22.36
C GLU A 121 -0.40 12.10 23.11
N GLY A 122 -0.52 13.25 22.42
CA GLY A 122 -1.14 14.45 22.96
C GLY A 122 -2.67 14.40 23.10
N MET A 123 -3.38 13.56 22.33
CA MET A 123 -4.84 13.44 22.40
C MET A 123 -5.30 12.59 23.58
N ALA A 124 -4.55 11.54 23.94
CA ALA A 124 -4.85 10.65 25.07
C ALA A 124 -4.89 11.38 26.43
N LYS A 125 -4.17 12.50 26.56
CA LYS A 125 -4.18 13.33 27.78
C LYS A 125 -5.42 14.21 27.92
N LYS A 126 -6.14 14.50 26.82
CA LYS A 126 -7.31 15.39 26.83
C LYS A 126 -8.58 14.65 27.29
N ASP A 127 -8.72 13.37 26.95
CA ASP A 127 -9.86 12.55 27.40
C ASP A 127 -9.83 12.21 28.90
N LYS A 128 -8.64 12.06 29.49
CA LYS A 128 -8.52 11.87 30.95
C LYS A 128 -9.00 13.07 31.78
N LYS A 129 -9.07 14.28 31.21
CA LYS A 129 -9.58 15.47 31.92
C LYS A 129 -11.11 15.60 31.92
N ARG A 130 -11.84 14.78 31.13
CA ARG A 130 -13.31 14.90 31.01
C ARG A 130 -14.11 13.93 31.89
N SER A 131 -13.41 13.06 32.64
CA SER A 131 -14.03 12.12 33.56
C SER A 131 -13.75 12.52 35.02
N GLN A 132 -14.24 13.69 35.43
CA GLN A 132 -14.47 13.89 36.86
C GLN A 132 -15.82 13.26 37.19
N PRO A 133 -15.91 12.30 38.14
CA PRO A 133 -17.18 11.74 38.54
C PRO A 133 -18.00 12.85 39.20
N VAL A 134 -19.19 13.12 38.66
CA VAL A 134 -20.17 13.96 39.34
C VAL A 134 -20.61 13.21 40.60
N THR A 135 -20.09 13.62 41.76
CA THR A 135 -20.54 13.15 43.06
C THR A 135 -22.02 13.49 43.24
N SER A 136 -22.89 12.51 43.02
CA SER A 136 -24.33 12.64 43.24
C SER A 136 -24.62 12.62 44.75
N THR A 137 -24.81 13.79 45.34
CA THR A 137 -25.30 13.93 46.72
C THR A 137 -26.80 13.60 46.77
N ARG A 138 -27.16 12.31 46.81
CA ARG A 138 -28.52 11.79 47.08
C ARG A 138 -28.63 11.16 48.47
N ARG A 139 -28.25 11.88 49.53
CA ARG A 139 -28.35 11.35 50.90
C ARG A 139 -28.74 12.43 51.91
N ALA A 140 -29.98 12.92 51.80
CA ALA A 140 -30.59 13.79 52.82
C ALA A 140 -32.13 13.76 52.83
N GLN A 141 -32.76 12.64 52.43
CA GLN A 141 -34.23 12.49 52.49
C GLN A 141 -34.63 11.07 52.87
N THR A 142 -34.30 10.64 54.09
CA THR A 142 -34.83 9.38 54.65
C THR A 142 -35.09 9.43 56.17
N VAL A 143 -35.05 10.59 56.79
CA VAL A 143 -35.30 10.71 58.24
C VAL A 143 -36.18 11.92 58.51
N ASP A 144 -37.47 11.83 58.20
CA ASP A 144 -38.52 12.31 59.11
C ASP A 144 -39.91 11.90 58.58
N ARG A 145 -40.84 11.68 59.51
CA ARG A 145 -42.27 11.32 59.31
C ARG A 145 -42.62 9.83 59.19
N SER A 146 -42.12 9.06 60.14
CA SER A 146 -42.92 7.98 60.75
C SER A 146 -43.80 8.55 61.86
N SER A 147 -45.06 8.92 61.56
CA SER A 147 -46.11 9.13 62.58
C SER A 147 -47.51 9.05 61.96
N VAL A 148 -47.87 7.87 61.45
CA VAL A 148 -49.28 7.56 61.21
C VAL A 148 -49.88 7.06 62.53
N SER A 149 -50.78 7.87 63.08
CA SER A 149 -51.46 7.66 64.35
C SER A 149 -52.40 6.46 64.25
N ALA A 150 -52.09 5.38 64.98
CA ALA A 150 -52.97 4.25 65.19
C ALA A 150 -54.12 4.67 66.11
N LYS A 151 -55.24 5.09 65.52
CA LYS A 151 -56.55 5.11 66.18
C LYS A 151 -57.47 4.24 65.33
N TYR A 152 -58.30 3.46 66.02
CA TYR A 152 -59.22 2.44 65.52
C TYR A 152 -58.59 1.06 65.32
N LEU A 153 -58.43 0.33 66.42
CA LEU A 153 -58.92 -1.04 66.59
C LEU A 153 -58.79 -1.43 68.08
N VAL A 154 -59.86 -2.04 68.62
CA VAL A 154 -60.04 -2.61 69.97
C VAL A 154 -60.60 -1.67 71.05
N THR A 155 -61.92 -1.49 71.02
CA THR A 155 -62.76 -1.59 72.23
C THR A 155 -63.84 -2.64 71.94
N LEU A 156 -63.57 -3.90 72.33
CA LEU A 156 -64.60 -4.88 72.71
C LEU A 156 -64.85 -4.67 74.21
N PRO A 157 -66.10 -4.70 74.67
CA PRO A 157 -66.81 -5.96 74.89
C PRO A 157 -68.07 -6.17 74.04
#